data_AF-A0A317KTQ2-F1
#
_entry.id   AF-A0A317KTQ2-F1
#
_cell.length_a   1.000
_cell.length_b   1.000
_cell.length_c   1.000
_cell.angle_alpha   90.00
_cell.angle_beta   90.00
_cell.angle_gamma   90.00
#
_symmetry.space_group_name_H-M   'P 1'
#
loop_
_entity.id
_entity.type
_entity.pdbx_description
1 polymer ?
#
loop_
_entity_poly.entity_id
_entity_poly.type
_entity_poly.pdbx_seq_one_letter_code
_entity_poly.pdbx_strand_id
1 'polypeptide(L)'
;MHTSPYRSTLIALQDGHRGRSLFCYLDVSLPETLRRHLTRPQTTEFTAEHMSGWYAAHDVLGWPDELVLPETTGLNEAVKAIAAAAGLPQTGRDDDVLPNVPFP
;
A
#
# COMPACT_ATOMS: atom_id res chain seq x y z
N MET A 1 10.56 -1.66 11.80
CA MET A 1 10.47 -0.32 11.17
C MET A 1 9.43 0.43 11.98
N HIS A 2 9.74 1.61 12.50
CA HIS A 2 8.82 2.39 13.32
C HIS A 2 7.90 3.17 12.37
N THR A 3 6.58 3.01 12.46
CA THR A 3 5.53 3.85 11.84
C THR A 3 5.68 5.35 12.10
N SER A 4 6.56 5.72 13.03
CA SER A 4 6.55 7.02 13.69
C SER A 4 7.11 8.22 12.91
N PRO A 5 8.17 8.14 12.07
CA PRO A 5 8.76 9.34 11.49
C PRO A 5 8.08 9.79 10.19
N TYR A 6 7.44 8.87 9.45
CA TYR A 6 6.83 9.20 8.16
C TYR A 6 5.35 9.53 8.25
N ARG A 7 4.66 9.08 9.31
CA ARG A 7 3.23 9.32 9.50
C ARG A 7 2.86 10.79 9.38
N SER A 8 3.53 11.67 10.12
CA SER A 8 3.24 13.11 10.10
C SER A 8 3.46 13.72 8.71
N THR A 9 4.51 13.30 8.01
CA THR A 9 4.83 13.78 6.66
C THR A 9 3.81 13.30 5.63
N LEU A 10 3.37 12.04 5.72
CA LEU A 10 2.35 11.47 4.84
C LEU A 10 0.98 12.11 5.06
N ILE A 11 0.62 12.39 6.32
CA ILE A 11 -0.61 13.13 6.65
C ILE A 11 -0.53 14.55 6.09
N ALA A 12 0.58 15.27 6.30
CA ALA A 12 0.74 16.62 5.77
C ALA A 12 0.69 16.66 4.23
N LEU A 13 1.22 15.63 3.55
CA LEU A 13 1.12 15.50 2.09
C LEU A 13 -0.34 15.31 1.65
N GLN A 14 -1.10 14.50 2.38
CA GLN A 14 -2.50 14.28 2.08
C GLN A 14 -3.35 15.54 2.35
N ASP A 15 -3.14 16.22 3.47
CA ASP A 15 -3.82 17.49 3.78
C ASP A 15 -3.54 18.58 2.73
N GLY A 16 -2.32 18.60 2.20
CA GLY A 16 -1.91 19.53 1.13
C GLY A 16 -2.39 19.13 -0.27
N HIS A 17 -2.90 17.91 -0.46
CA HIS A 17 -3.30 17.41 -1.76
C HIS A 17 -4.78 17.75 -2.03
N ARG A 18 -5.03 18.52 -3.09
CA ARG A 18 -6.38 18.98 -3.48
C ARG A 18 -7.25 17.89 -4.15
N GLY A 19 -6.72 16.67 -4.31
CA GLY A 19 -7.41 15.52 -4.88
C GLY A 19 -7.59 14.41 -3.85
N ARG A 20 -8.08 13.25 -4.30
CA ARG A 20 -8.18 12.06 -3.45
C ARG A 20 -6.80 11.49 -3.17
N SER A 21 -6.58 11.09 -1.92
CA SER A 21 -5.41 10.32 -1.51
C SER A 21 -5.91 9.07 -0.81
N LEU A 22 -5.27 7.94 -1.12
CA LEU A 22 -5.61 6.64 -0.55
C LEU A 22 -4.34 6.03 0.06
N PHE A 23 -4.43 5.63 1.32
CA PHE A 23 -3.40 4.83 1.96
C PHE A 23 -3.78 3.34 1.84
N CYS A 24 -2.85 2.53 1.37
CA CYS A 24 -3.03 1.09 1.22
C CYS A 24 -1.92 0.37 2.00
N TYR A 25 -2.30 -0.59 2.83
CA TYR A 25 -1.39 -1.44 3.57
C TYR A 25 -1.59 -2.90 3.15
N LEU A 26 -0.51 -3.58 2.78
CA LEU A 26 -0.54 -5.02 2.51
C LEU A 26 -0.09 -5.76 3.76
N ASP A 27 -1.06 -6.36 4.46
CA ASP A 27 -0.85 -7.08 5.71
C ASP A 27 -0.28 -8.47 5.43
N VAL A 28 1.05 -8.54 5.36
CA VAL A 28 1.80 -9.76 5.10
C VAL A 28 2.55 -10.22 6.33
N SER A 29 2.38 -11.51 6.64
CA SER A 29 3.10 -12.16 7.72
C SER A 29 4.61 -12.21 7.43
N LEU A 30 5.43 -12.22 8.47
CA LEU A 30 6.88 -12.42 8.30
C LEU A 30 7.22 -13.71 7.53
N PRO A 31 6.61 -14.88 7.82
CA PRO A 31 6.85 -16.11 7.05
C PRO A 31 6.56 -15.95 5.56
N GLU A 32 5.44 -15.31 5.21
CA GLU A 32 5.07 -15.09 3.80
C GLU A 32 6.01 -14.08 3.13
N THR A 33 6.43 -13.04 3.85
CA THR A 33 7.42 -12.06 3.38
C THR A 33 8.75 -12.74 3.06
N LEU A 34 9.24 -13.60 3.94
CA LEU A 34 10.46 -14.38 3.72
C LEU A 34 10.32 -15.33 2.54
N ARG A 35 9.19 -16.04 2.44
CA ARG A 35 8.91 -16.97 1.32
C ARG A 35 8.91 -16.25 -0.04
N ARG A 36 8.29 -15.06 -0.13
CA ARG A 36 8.27 -14.24 -1.35
C ARG A 36 9.63 -13.57 -1.64
N HIS A 37 10.43 -13.28 -0.62
CA HIS A 37 11.78 -12.74 -0.80
C HIS A 37 12.68 -13.75 -1.51
N LEU A 38 12.53 -15.04 -1.21
CA LEU A 38 13.30 -16.13 -1.86
C LEU A 38 13.17 -16.16 -3.39
N THR A 39 12.10 -15.59 -3.95
CA THR A 39 11.88 -15.54 -5.40
C THR A 39 12.44 -14.28 -6.06
N ARG A 40 13.01 -13.34 -5.29
CA ARG A 40 13.55 -12.07 -5.82
C ARG A 40 15.05 -12.20 -6.13
N PRO A 41 15.58 -11.54 -7.17
CA PRO A 41 17.01 -11.54 -7.50
C PRO A 41 17.93 -11.06 -6.37
N GLN A 42 17.43 -10.17 -5.50
CA GLN A 42 18.15 -9.61 -4.34
C GLN A 42 18.14 -10.53 -3.11
N THR A 43 17.88 -11.83 -3.30
CA THR A 43 17.78 -12.81 -2.21
C THR A 43 19.01 -12.84 -1.31
N THR A 44 20.17 -12.57 -1.90
CA THR A 44 21.48 -12.64 -1.24
C THR A 44 21.85 -11.35 -0.53
N GLU A 45 21.14 -10.24 -0.76
CA GLU A 45 21.45 -8.93 -0.16
C GLU A 45 20.93 -8.82 1.28
N PHE A 46 19.84 -9.53 1.59
CA PHE A 46 19.17 -9.44 2.89
C PHE A 46 18.88 -10.83 3.45
N THR A 47 19.41 -11.12 4.64
CA THR A 47 19.16 -12.38 5.35
C THR A 47 17.79 -12.35 6.04
N ALA A 48 17.29 -13.54 6.39
CA ALA A 48 16.06 -13.66 7.17
C ALA A 48 16.15 -12.93 8.53
N GLU A 49 17.34 -12.89 9.13
CA GLU A 49 17.62 -12.18 10.38
C GLU A 49 17.50 -10.66 10.20
N HIS A 50 18.08 -10.11 9.12
CA HIS A 50 17.91 -8.69 8.78
C HIS A 50 16.44 -8.33 8.59
N MET A 51 15.72 -9.12 7.79
CA MET A 51 14.30 -8.89 7.53
C MET A 51 13.43 -8.98 8.81
N SER A 52 13.73 -9.94 9.68
CA SER A 52 13.03 -10.09 10.96
C SER A 52 13.26 -8.89 11.90
N GLY A 53 14.47 -8.31 11.89
CA GLY A 53 14.78 -7.09 12.64
C GLY A 53 14.07 -5.84 12.11
N TRP A 54 13.71 -5.82 10.82
CA TRP A 54 12.97 -4.70 10.22
C TRP A 54 11.46 -4.88 10.27
N TYR A 55 10.98 -6.11 10.35
CA TYR A 55 9.57 -6.44 10.31
C TYR A 55 8.79 -5.78 11.47
N ALA A 56 7.69 -5.13 11.12
CA ALA A 56 6.70 -4.63 12.07
C ALA A 56 5.35 -5.18 11.62
N ALA A 57 4.73 -5.99 12.49
CA ALA A 57 3.43 -6.57 12.22
C ALA A 57 2.37 -5.46 12.25
N HIS A 58 1.49 -5.44 11.24
CA HIS A 58 0.33 -4.57 11.20
C HIS A 58 0.68 -3.08 11.42
N ASP A 59 1.71 -2.61 10.71
CA ASP A 59 2.26 -1.24 10.78
C ASP A 59 1.38 -0.23 10.01
N VAL A 60 0.08 -0.25 10.29
CA VAL A 60 -0.92 0.62 9.67
C VAL A 60 -0.78 2.06 10.14
N LEU A 61 -1.10 3.01 9.26
CA LEU A 61 -1.20 4.42 9.61
C LEU A 61 -2.42 4.72 10.49
N GLY A 62 -3.34 3.77 10.72
CA GLY A 62 -4.52 3.98 11.56
C GLY A 62 -5.40 5.11 11.03
N TRP A 63 -5.40 5.30 9.71
CA TRP A 63 -6.26 6.27 9.04
C TRP A 63 -7.65 5.64 8.82
N PRO A 64 -8.76 6.40 9.00
CA PRO A 64 -10.11 5.83 8.92
C PRO A 64 -10.43 5.09 7.61
N ASP A 65 -9.87 5.56 6.50
CA ASP A 65 -10.07 4.99 5.16
C ASP A 65 -8.83 4.24 4.63
N GLU A 66 -7.96 3.77 5.54
CA GLU A 66 -6.80 2.97 5.13
C GLU A 66 -7.25 1.60 4.61
N LEU A 67 -6.91 1.30 3.36
CA LEU A 67 -7.24 0.02 2.74
C LEU A 67 -6.23 -1.03 3.17
N VAL A 68 -6.64 -1.92 4.07
CA VAL A 68 -5.83 -3.07 4.50
C VAL A 68 -6.15 -4.28 3.64
N LEU A 69 -5.15 -4.77 2.91
CA LEU A 69 -5.24 -5.95 2.06
C LEU A 69 -4.56 -7.13 2.75
N PRO A 70 -5.25 -8.26 2.99
CA PRO A 70 -4.63 -9.44 3.57
C PRO A 70 -3.63 -10.09 2.60
N GLU A 71 -2.66 -10.83 3.11
CA GLU A 71 -1.64 -11.53 2.31
C GLU A 71 -2.18 -12.53 1.28
N THR A 72 -3.41 -13.03 1.51
CA THR A 72 -4.14 -13.92 0.60
C THR A 72 -4.71 -13.19 -0.62
N THR A 73 -4.67 -11.86 -0.63
CA THR A 73 -5.12 -11.04 -1.77
C THR A 73 -4.17 -11.26 -2.95
N GLY A 74 -4.68 -11.88 -4.00
CA GLY A 74 -3.97 -12.01 -5.26
C GLY A 74 -3.78 -10.65 -5.96
N LEU A 75 -2.82 -10.57 -6.89
CA LEU A 75 -2.48 -9.33 -7.59
C LEU A 75 -3.69 -8.66 -8.24
N ASN A 76 -4.49 -9.41 -9.03
CA ASN A 76 -5.64 -8.84 -9.73
C ASN A 76 -6.71 -8.32 -8.76
N GLU A 77 -6.93 -9.01 -7.65
CA GLU A 77 -7.90 -8.58 -6.64
C GLU A 77 -7.40 -7.36 -5.87
N ALA A 78 -6.11 -7.29 -5.57
CA ALA A 78 -5.49 -6.10 -4.98
C ALA A 78 -5.63 -4.89 -5.90
N VAL A 79 -5.35 -5.04 -7.19
CA VAL A 79 -5.48 -3.96 -8.18
C VAL A 79 -6.93 -3.47 -8.27
N LYS A 80 -7.90 -4.39 -8.35
CA LYS A 80 -9.33 -4.03 -8.38
C LYS A 80 -9.76 -3.30 -7.10
N ALA A 81 -9.34 -3.78 -5.93
CA ALA A 81 -9.67 -3.18 -4.65
C ALA A 81 -9.10 -1.76 -4.52
N ILE A 82 -7.82 -1.58 -4.88
CA ILE A 82 -7.15 -0.27 -4.85
C ILE A 82 -7.82 0.67 -5.85
N ALA A 83 -8.11 0.21 -7.07
CA ALA A 83 -8.75 1.04 -8.09
C ALA A 83 -10.17 1.45 -7.69
N ALA A 84 -10.96 0.54 -7.13
CA ALA A 84 -12.29 0.83 -6.61
C ALA A 84 -12.24 1.86 -5.48
N ALA A 85 -11.33 1.68 -4.51
CA ALA A 85 -11.13 2.60 -3.40
C ALA A 85 -10.60 3.97 -3.86
N ALA A 86 -9.71 3.99 -4.85
CA ALA A 86 -9.21 5.22 -5.46
C ALA A 86 -10.23 5.87 -6.41
N GLY A 87 -11.37 5.22 -6.66
CA GLY A 87 -12.40 5.61 -7.62
C GLY A 87 -11.84 5.82 -9.03
N LEU A 88 -10.90 4.98 -9.43
CA LEU A 88 -10.34 4.91 -10.77
C LEU A 88 -11.24 4.01 -11.62
N PRO A 89 -11.62 4.42 -12.84
CA PRO A 89 -12.29 3.51 -13.75
C PRO A 89 -11.35 2.31 -14.01
N GLN A 90 -11.92 1.10 -14.02
CA GLN A 90 -11.19 -0.11 -14.43
C GLN A 90 -11.64 -0.47 -15.85
N THR A 91 -11.67 0.54 -16.75
CA THR A 91 -12.28 0.37 -18.09
C THR A 91 -11.32 -0.21 -19.14
N GLY A 92 -10.07 -0.50 -18.75
CA GLY A 92 -9.06 -1.09 -19.63
C GLY A 92 -8.53 -0.13 -20.70
N ARG A 93 -8.74 1.19 -20.52
CA ARG A 93 -8.18 2.24 -21.36
C ARG A 93 -7.13 3.00 -20.57
N ASP A 94 -5.96 3.23 -21.17
CA ASP A 94 -4.89 4.06 -20.59
C ASP A 94 -5.27 5.55 -20.47
N ASP A 95 -6.43 5.94 -20.99
CA ASP A 95 -6.91 7.32 -21.08
C ASP A 95 -7.82 7.73 -19.91
N ASP A 96 -7.80 7.01 -18.79
CA ASP A 96 -8.63 7.28 -17.60
C ASP A 96 -8.17 8.59 -16.89
N VAL A 97 -8.44 9.72 -17.53
CA VAL A 97 -8.39 11.05 -16.90
C VAL A 97 -9.48 11.06 -15.84
N LEU A 98 -9.08 11.26 -14.58
CA LEU A 98 -10.01 11.48 -13.48
C LEU A 98 -11.03 12.56 -13.91
N PRO A 99 -12.35 12.31 -13.79
CA PRO A 99 -13.31 13.36 -14.06
C PRO A 99 -12.99 14.53 -13.13
N ASN A 100 -12.73 15.70 -13.71
CA ASN A 100 -12.64 16.95 -12.97
C ASN A 100 -14.02 17.21 -12.37
N VAL A 101 -14.24 16.74 -11.15
CA VAL A 101 -15.44 17.05 -10.39
C VAL A 101 -15.27 18.48 -9.88
N PRO A 102 -16.07 19.46 -10.33
CA PRO A 102 -16.07 20.78 -9.70
C PRO A 102 -16.71 20.62 -8.32
N PHE A 103 -16.03 21.08 -7.28
CA PHE A 103 -16.62 21.18 -5.95
C PHE A 103 -17.66 22.32 -5.90
N PRO A 104 -18.71 22.21 -5.05
CA PRO A 104 -19.67 23.29 -4.80
C PRO A 104 -19.04 24.47 -4.05
#